data_AF-A0A368HCK6-F1
#
_entry.id   AF-A0A368HCK6-F1
#
_cell.length_a   1.000
_cell.length_b   1.000
_cell.length_c   1.000
_cell.angle_alpha   90.00
_cell.angle_beta   90.00
_cell.angle_gamma   90.00
#
_symmetry.space_group_name_H-M   'P 1'
#
loop_
_entity.id
_entity.type
_entity.pdbx_description
1 polymer ?
#
loop_
_entity_poly.entity_id
_entity_poly.type
_entity_poly.pdbx_seq_one_letter_code
_entity_poly.pdbx_strand_id
1 'polypeptide(L)' 'MLLFQALSCQHLDEMANSVAAAGRLLVAKRPETETTVALRINTINSAMEQLRLRRCTSDSDTCSEYFSSKVTRKI' A
#
# COMPACT_ATOMS: atom_id res chain seq x y z
N MET A 1 -18.60 5.91 19.52
CA MET A 1 -18.27 6.69 18.31
C MET A 1 -16.80 6.47 17.99
N LEU A 2 -16.48 5.38 17.27
CA LEU A 2 -15.11 5.10 16.84
C LEU A 2 -14.85 5.92 15.57
N LEU A 3 -14.36 7.14 15.75
CA LEU A 3 -13.76 7.93 14.67
C LEU A 3 -12.49 7.19 14.22
N PHE A 4 -12.63 6.17 13.39
CA PHE A 4 -11.56 5.83 12.46
C PHE A 4 -11.39 7.05 11.57
N GLN A 5 -10.43 7.92 11.89
CA GLN A 5 -9.91 8.85 10.91
C GLN A 5 -9.46 7.98 9.74
N ALA A 6 -10.24 8.01 8.65
CA ALA A 6 -9.90 7.30 7.44
C ALA A 6 -8.51 7.81 7.01
N LEU A 7 -7.49 6.95 7.16
CA LEU A 7 -6.15 7.23 6.66
C LEU A 7 -6.28 7.48 5.16
N SER A 8 -6.04 8.73 4.74
CA SER A 8 -6.01 9.07 3.33
C SER A 8 -4.90 8.30 2.60
N CYS A 9 -5.04 8.10 1.29
CA CYS A 9 -4.00 7.45 0.49
C CYS A 9 -2.66 8.17 0.61
N GLN A 10 -2.68 9.51 0.71
CA GLN A 10 -1.51 10.33 0.97
C GLN A 10 -0.81 9.96 2.29
N HIS A 11 -1.54 9.76 3.39
CA HIS A 11 -0.92 9.35 4.66
C HIS A 11 -0.31 7.94 4.57
N LEU A 12 -0.91 7.03 3.79
CA LEU A 12 -0.34 5.71 3.55
C LEU A 12 0.97 5.80 2.74
N ASP A 13 1.05 6.72 1.78
CA ASP A 13 2.26 6.97 0.99
C ASP A 13 3.38 7.59 1.85
N GLU A 14 3.03 8.56 2.69
CA GLU A 14 3.96 9.17 3.66
C GLU A 14 4.51 8.11 4.64
N MET A 15 3.65 7.21 5.12
CA MET A 15 4.07 6.10 5.97
C MET A 15 5.00 5.13 5.22
N ALA A 16 4.69 4.75 3.98
CA ALA A 16 5.53 3.86 3.17
C ALA A 16 6.93 4.45 2.99
N ASN A 17 7.01 5.75 2.68
CA ASN A 17 8.27 6.47 2.53
C ASN A 17 9.08 6.52 3.83
N SER A 18 8.42 6.78 4.96
CA SER A 18 9.04 6.82 6.28
C SER A 18 9.62 5.45 6.68
N VAL A 19 8.85 4.37 6.48
CA VAL A 19 9.27 3.00 6.77
C VAL A 19 10.46 2.61 5.88
N ALA A 20 10.43 2.95 4.60
CA ALA A 20 11.55 2.70 3.69
C ALA A 20 12.82 3.46 4.11
N ALA A 21 12.70 4.72 4.53
CA ALA A 21 13.82 5.52 5.02
C ALA A 21 14.43 4.92 6.31
N ALA A 22 13.58 4.54 7.27
CA ALA A 22 14.02 3.88 8.50
C ALA A 22 14.71 2.54 8.22
N GLY A 23 14.18 1.76 7.28
CA GLY A 23 14.77 0.50 6.84
C GLY A 23 16.16 0.69 6.25
N ARG A 24 16.35 1.67 5.35
CA ARG A 24 17.68 2.00 4.79
C ARG A 24 18.68 2.40 5.87
N LEU A 25 18.28 3.21 6.85
CA LEU A 25 19.15 3.59 7.96
C LEU A 25 19.55 2.39 8.82
N LEU A 26 18.62 1.47 9.06
CA LEU A 26 18.89 0.25 9.83
C LEU A 26 19.87 -0.66 9.10
N VAL A 27 19.66 -0.90 7.80
CA VAL A 27 20.56 -1.72 6.97
C VAL A 27 21.95 -1.10 6.88
N ALA A 28 22.05 0.23 6.76
CA ALA A 28 23.35 0.92 6.77
C ALA A 28 24.13 0.71 8.08
N LYS A 29 23.44 0.55 9.22
CA LYS A 29 24.07 0.30 10.53
C LYS A 29 24.27 -1.19 10.82
N ARG A 30 23.45 -2.05 10.22
CA ARG A 30 23.38 -3.49 10.46
C ARG A 30 23.07 -4.23 9.15
N PRO A 31 24.06 -4.38 8.26
CA PRO A 31 23.85 -5.00 6.95
C PRO A 31 23.28 -6.43 7.04
N GLU A 32 23.59 -7.16 8.11
CA GLU A 32 23.06 -8.49 8.38
C GLU A 32 21.51 -8.54 8.51
N THR A 33 20.87 -7.39 8.70
CA THR A 33 19.41 -7.28 8.80
C THR A 33 18.70 -7.06 7.46
N GLU A 34 19.43 -6.90 6.35
CA GLU A 34 18.90 -6.51 5.04
C GLU A 34 17.71 -7.37 4.60
N THR A 35 17.87 -8.69 4.61
CA THR A 35 16.81 -9.63 4.19
C THR A 35 15.55 -9.51 5.05
N THR A 36 15.72 -9.39 6.38
CA THR A 36 14.59 -9.24 7.31
C THR A 36 13.89 -7.90 7.13
N VAL A 37 14.66 -6.83 6.93
CA VAL A 37 14.13 -5.48 6.70
C VAL A 37 13.36 -5.42 5.38
N ALA A 38 13.92 -5.97 4.30
CA ALA A 38 13.26 -6.03 2.99
C ALA A 38 11.93 -6.81 3.07
N LEU A 39 11.92 -7.96 3.75
CA LEU A 39 10.70 -8.75 3.94
C LEU A 39 9.62 -7.94 4.68
N ARG A 40 9.99 -7.26 5.77
CA ARG A 40 9.05 -6.45 6.57
C ARG A 40 8.50 -5.27 5.78
N ILE A 41 9.33 -4.56 5.03
CA ILE A 41 8.89 -3.45 4.16
C ILE A 41 7.87 -3.96 3.14
N ASN A 42 8.13 -5.10 2.51
CA ASN A 42 7.20 -5.71 1.56
C ASN A 42 5.87 -6.09 2.21
N THR A 43 5.89 -6.68 3.40
CA THR A 43 4.67 -6.99 4.15
C THR A 43 3.86 -5.73 4.47
N ILE A 44 4.53 -4.66 4.91
CA ILE A 44 3.89 -3.38 5.25
C ILE A 44 3.26 -2.75 4.00
N ASN A 45 3.99 -2.72 2.87
CA ASN A 45 3.47 -2.18 1.62
C ASN A 45 2.24 -2.95 1.13
N SER A 46 2.26 -4.28 1.22
CA SER A 46 1.09 -5.11 0.88
C SER A 46 -0.12 -4.83 1.78
N ALA A 47 0.10 -4.64 3.09
CA ALA A 47 -0.98 -4.29 4.01
C ALA A 47 -1.56 -2.89 3.71
N MET A 48 -0.71 -1.91 3.40
CA MET A 48 -1.15 -0.58 2.98
C MET A 48 -1.96 -0.64 1.68
N GLU A 49 -1.56 -1.47 0.72
CA GLU A 49 -2.31 -1.65 -0.52
C GLU A 49 -3.70 -2.22 -0.27
N GLN A 50 -3.82 -3.20 0.64
CA GLN A 50 -5.13 -3.72 1.05
C GLN A 50 -6.00 -2.65 1.72
N LEU A 51 -5.40 -1.76 2.52
CA LEU A 51 -6.12 -0.63 3.12
C LEU A 51 -6.60 0.38 2.05
N ARG A 52 -5.78 0.65 1.02
CA ARG A 52 -6.18 1.47 -0.14
C ARG A 52 -7.37 0.85 -0.87
N LEU A 53 -7.27 -0.44 -1.22
CA LEU A 53 -8.33 -1.16 -1.93
C LEU A 53 -9.64 -1.19 -1.14
N ARG A 54 -9.57 -1.44 0.18
CA ARG A 54 -10.76 -1.44 1.04
C ARG A 54 -11.48 -0.10 1.07
N ARG A 55 -10.75 1.01 0.98
CA ARG A 55 -11.33 2.36 0.86
C ARG A 55 -11.99 2.59 -0.50
N CYS A 56 -11.37 2.15 -1.59
CA CYS A 56 -11.98 2.20 -2.92
C CYS A 56 -13.29 1.40 -3.02
N THR A 57 -13.50 0.42 -2.12
CA THR A 57 -14.76 -0.35 -2.04
C THR A 57 -15.79 0.19 -1.06
N SER A 58 -15.46 1.17 -0.19
CA SER A 58 -16.41 1.70 0.81
C SER A 58 -17.03 3.05 0.45
N ASP A 59 -16.42 3.78 -0.48
CA ASP A 59 -16.96 5.05 -0.97
C ASP A 59 -17.53 4.87 -2.38
N SER A 60 -18.87 4.83 -2.45
CA SER A 60 -19.70 5.10 -3.63
C SER A 60 -19.89 3.99 -4.67
N ASP A 61 -21.16 3.82 -5.03
CA ASP A 61 -21.72 3.35 -6.31
C ASP A 61 -21.21 4.20 -7.51
N THR A 62 -19.90 4.46 -7.60
CA THR A 62 -19.29 5.22 -8.68
C THR A 62 -17.82 4.85 -8.86
N CYS A 63 -17.47 3.57 -8.73
CA CYS A 63 -16.32 3.04 -9.46
C CYS A 63 -16.76 2.85 -10.92
N SER A 64 -17.00 3.98 -11.59
CA SER A 64 -17.19 4.02 -13.04
C SER A 64 -15.85 3.63 -13.67
N GLU A 65 -15.83 2.42 -14.22
CA GLU A 65 -15.00 2.00 -15.34
C GLU A 65 -13.47 2.21 -15.20
N TYR A 66 -12.79 1.39 -14.41
CA TYR A 66 -11.38 1.07 -14.69
C TYR A 66 -11.03 -0.42 -14.60
N PHE A 67 -12.03 -1.29 -14.63
CA PHE A 67 -11.84 -2.74 -14.76
C PHE A 67 -12.83 -3.37 -15.75
N SER A 68 -12.90 -2.81 -16.96
CA SER A 68 -13.44 -3.55 -18.10
C SER A 68 -12.66 -3.23 -19.38
N SER A 69 -11.52 -3.89 -19.51
CA SER A 69 -11.05 -4.35 -20.82
C SER A 69 -10.16 -5.58 -20.61
N LYS A 70 -10.75 -6.63 -20.02
CA LYS A 70 -10.37 -7.98 -20.42
C LYS A 70 -11.00 -8.22 -21.79
N VAL A 71 -10.15 -8.51 -22.77
CA VAL A 71 -10.28 -9.70 -23.63
C VAL A 71 -11.71 -10.02 -24.07
N THR A 72 -12.11 -9.58 -25.27
CA THR A 72 -12.61 -10.45 -26.38
C THR A 72 -13.24 -9.61 -27.51
N ARG A 73 -12.68 -9.69 -28.73
CA ARG A 73 -13.35 -10.17 -29.97
C ARG A 73 -12.50 -9.87 -31.22
N LYS A 74 -11.83 -10.93 -31.70
CA LYS A 74 -11.83 -11.44 -33.09
C LYS A 74 -12.24 -10.45 -34.20
N ILE A 75 -11.30 -10.12 -35.09
CA ILE A 75 -11.38 -10.37 -36.54
C ILE A 75 -10.03 -10.92 -36.96
#